data_AF-A0A7V9QND5-F1
#
_entry.id   AF-A0A7V9QND5-F1
#
_cell.length_a   1.000
_cell.length_b   1.000
_cell.length_c   1.000
_cell.angle_alpha   90.00
_cell.angle_beta   90.00
_cell.angle_gamma   90.00
#
_symmetry.space_group_name_H-M   'P 1'
#
loop_
_entity.id
_entity.type
_entity.pdbx_description
1 polymer ?
#
loop_
_entity_poly.entity_id
_entity_poly.type
_entity_poly.pdbx_seq_one_letter_code
_entity_poly.pdbx_strand_id
1 'polypeptide(L)'
;MKIPRSPIFFFGATLVAFSAALMVFIGLVLLSQRSVQSSTEWVDHTLEVQQRLGKLETDLVAAEAGQVAVLLTGDQSHLTSYYRATTDIGLTLRSLSFLVADNPVQSQRIVQLKALFREKIREMDGTVQTVRIGDQGGALAAARRNAAQASTTAPIQEVLEAAARTEAMLHQERGAKLQRSAARRDTVALGMILTLALLMVGLFVAVKRARSYERLIKVCAWSKTVEHEGEWISYDEYLRRRFNVSVSHGISPEAMEKLEEQD
;
A
#
# COMPACT_ATOMS: atom_id res chain seq x y z
N MET A 1 45.68 35.99 -5.39
CA MET A 1 44.73 34.93 -5.82
C MET A 1 43.84 34.59 -4.62
N LYS A 2 42.53 34.88 -4.67
CA LYS A 2 41.60 34.63 -3.55
C LYS A 2 41.40 33.11 -3.40
N ILE A 3 41.64 32.61 -2.19
CA ILE A 3 41.48 31.19 -1.83
C ILE A 3 40.02 30.79 -2.07
N PRO A 4 39.74 29.62 -2.68
CA PRO A 4 38.37 29.11 -2.80
C PRO A 4 37.76 28.94 -1.41
N ARG A 5 36.51 29.38 -1.26
CA ARG A 5 35.73 29.34 -0.01
C ARG A 5 35.84 27.97 0.66
N SER A 6 36.02 27.97 1.98
CA SER A 6 36.34 26.78 2.78
C SER A 6 35.33 25.63 2.59
N PRO A 7 35.79 24.36 2.65
CA PRO A 7 34.94 23.18 2.46
C PRO A 7 33.76 23.10 3.43
N ILE A 8 33.85 23.77 4.59
CA ILE A 8 32.82 23.82 5.65
C ILE A 8 31.46 24.33 5.13
N PHE A 9 31.46 25.33 4.23
CA PHE A 9 30.21 25.87 3.67
C PHE A 9 29.49 24.87 2.76
N PHE A 10 30.24 24.05 2.01
CA PHE A 10 29.66 23.01 1.15
C PHE A 10 29.05 21.86 1.96
N PHE A 11 29.72 21.45 3.04
CA PHE A 11 29.19 20.41 3.94
C PHE A 11 27.87 20.84 4.60
N GLY A 12 27.79 22.07 5.12
CA GLY A 12 26.57 22.59 5.74
C GLY A 12 25.37 22.61 4.79
N ALA A 13 25.57 23.05 3.55
CA ALA A 13 24.50 23.10 2.55
C ALA A 13 23.97 21.71 2.17
N THR A 14 24.84 20.70 2.04
CA THR A 14 24.42 19.31 1.73
C THR A 14 23.61 18.67 2.85
N LEU A 15 23.95 18.95 4.11
CA LEU A 15 23.26 18.38 5.27
C LEU A 15 21.85 18.96 5.40
N VAL A 16 21.69 20.27 5.17
CA VAL A 16 20.39 20.94 5.15
C VAL A 16 19.51 20.38 4.03
N ALA A 17 20.05 20.24 2.81
CA ALA A 17 19.31 19.67 1.68
C ALA A 17 18.83 18.23 1.97
N PHE A 18 19.68 17.40 2.59
CA PHE A 18 19.32 16.04 2.99
C PHE A 18 18.21 16.02 4.04
N SER A 19 18.31 16.86 5.08
CA SER A 19 17.30 16.95 6.14
C SER A 19 15.94 17.43 5.63
N ALA A 20 15.92 18.41 4.72
CA ALA A 20 14.70 18.91 4.10
C ALA A 20 14.04 17.84 3.22
N ALA A 21 14.84 17.11 2.42
CA ALA A 21 14.33 16.02 1.60
C ALA A 21 13.73 14.88 2.44
N LEU A 22 14.36 14.53 3.57
CA LEU A 22 13.85 13.54 4.51
C LEU A 22 12.52 13.99 5.15
N MET A 23 12.42 15.27 5.53
CA MET A 23 11.21 15.82 6.15
C MET A 23 10.02 15.82 5.18
N VAL A 24 10.24 16.19 3.92
CA VAL A 24 9.23 16.11 2.86
C VAL A 24 8.81 14.65 2.62
N PHE A 25 9.75 13.71 2.64
CA PHE A 25 9.45 12.29 2.49
C PHE A 25 8.57 11.75 3.62
N ILE A 26 8.93 12.02 4.88
CA ILE A 26 8.12 11.62 6.05
C ILE A 26 6.71 12.23 5.94
N GLY A 27 6.60 13.51 5.56
CA GLY A 27 5.31 14.16 5.33
C GLY A 27 4.46 13.49 4.24
N LEU A 28 5.05 13.16 3.09
CA LEU A 28 4.36 12.46 1.99
C LEU A 28 3.93 11.04 2.39
N VAL A 29 4.78 10.31 3.12
CA VAL A 29 4.45 8.96 3.61
C VAL A 29 3.29 9.01 4.60
N LEU A 30 3.31 9.94 5.56
CA LEU A 30 2.25 10.09 6.56
C LEU A 30 0.90 10.49 5.92
N LEU A 31 0.90 11.44 4.97
CA LEU A 31 -0.31 11.81 4.22
C LEU A 31 -0.84 10.64 3.41
N SER A 32 0.04 9.86 2.81
CA SER A 32 -0.35 8.68 2.05
C SER A 32 -0.89 7.57 2.97
N GLN A 33 -0.34 7.37 4.17
CA GLN A 33 -0.81 6.35 5.12
C GLN A 33 -2.28 6.54 5.50
N ARG A 34 -2.70 7.79 5.75
CA ARG A 34 -4.09 8.11 6.08
C ARG A 34 -5.08 7.73 4.97
N SER A 35 -4.72 7.91 3.70
CA SER A 35 -5.60 7.56 2.58
C SER A 35 -5.74 6.05 2.35
N VAL A 36 -4.79 5.24 2.85
CA VAL A 36 -4.86 3.78 2.71
C VAL A 36 -5.66 3.15 3.86
N GLN A 37 -5.51 3.62 5.10
CA GLN A 37 -6.29 3.08 6.23
C GLN A 37 -7.80 3.20 6.01
N SER A 38 -8.28 4.38 5.62
CA SER A 38 -9.71 4.57 5.31
C SER A 38 -10.18 3.62 4.19
N SER A 39 -9.32 3.38 3.20
CA SER A 39 -9.67 2.55 2.05
C SER A 39 -9.68 1.06 2.40
N THR A 40 -8.86 0.60 3.36
CA THR A 40 -8.89 -0.77 3.89
C THR A 40 -10.16 -1.05 4.68
N GLU A 41 -10.58 -0.12 5.56
CA GLU A 41 -11.84 -0.25 6.31
C GLU A 41 -13.06 -0.39 5.38
N TRP A 42 -13.08 0.36 4.28
CA TRP A 42 -14.14 0.26 3.27
C TRP A 42 -14.11 -1.04 2.45
N VAL A 43 -12.94 -1.65 2.29
CA VAL A 43 -12.80 -2.97 1.65
C VAL A 43 -13.31 -4.06 2.59
N ASP A 44 -12.89 -4.02 3.85
CA ASP A 44 -13.34 -4.98 4.87
C ASP A 44 -14.86 -4.91 5.05
N HIS A 45 -15.42 -3.70 5.05
CA HIS A 45 -16.86 -3.50 5.12
C HIS A 45 -17.60 -4.12 3.93
N THR A 46 -17.12 -3.89 2.69
CA THR A 46 -17.72 -4.51 1.50
C THR A 46 -17.61 -6.03 1.54
N LEU A 47 -16.49 -6.58 2.02
CA LEU A 47 -16.33 -8.02 2.18
C LEU A 47 -17.29 -8.58 3.23
N GLU A 48 -17.52 -7.87 4.34
CA GLU A 48 -18.51 -8.27 5.34
C GLU A 48 -19.91 -8.32 4.73
N VAL A 49 -20.33 -7.28 3.99
CA VAL A 49 -21.65 -7.29 3.32
C VAL A 49 -21.79 -8.47 2.36
N GLN A 50 -20.77 -8.75 1.53
CA GLN A 50 -20.77 -9.90 0.63
C GLN A 50 -20.88 -11.24 1.36
N GLN A 51 -20.15 -11.42 2.46
CA GLN A 51 -20.23 -12.62 3.29
C GLN A 51 -21.63 -12.81 3.89
N ARG A 52 -22.27 -11.73 4.36
CA ARG A 52 -23.64 -11.79 4.88
C ARG A 52 -24.65 -12.13 3.78
N LEU A 53 -24.49 -11.59 2.57
CA LEU A 53 -25.34 -11.93 1.42
C LEU A 53 -25.20 -13.40 1.03
N GLY A 54 -23.97 -13.93 0.95
CA GLY A 54 -23.72 -15.35 0.67
C GLY A 54 -24.22 -16.27 1.79
N LYS A 55 -24.19 -15.81 3.05
CA LYS A 55 -24.82 -16.53 4.16
C LYS A 55 -26.33 -16.63 4.00
N LEU A 56 -27.01 -15.58 3.54
CA LEU A 56 -28.46 -15.65 3.27
C LEU A 56 -28.81 -16.71 2.21
N GLU A 57 -28.01 -16.82 1.17
CA GLU A 57 -28.19 -17.85 0.13
C GLU A 57 -27.99 -19.25 0.71
N THR A 58 -26.92 -19.44 1.49
CA THR A 58 -26.63 -20.74 2.14
C THR A 58 -27.72 -21.13 3.14
N ASP A 59 -28.19 -20.19 3.96
CA ASP A 59 -29.24 -20.45 4.94
C ASP A 59 -30.60 -20.69 4.26
N LEU A 60 -30.88 -20.05 3.11
CA LEU A 60 -32.08 -20.35 2.30
C LEU A 60 -32.07 -21.79 1.80
N VAL A 61 -30.96 -22.23 1.21
CA VAL A 61 -30.79 -23.62 0.75
C VAL A 61 -30.91 -24.60 1.90
N ALA A 62 -30.33 -24.30 3.07
CA ALA A 62 -30.45 -25.14 4.26
C ALA A 62 -31.89 -25.24 4.77
N ALA A 63 -32.65 -24.13 4.75
CA ALA A 63 -34.06 -24.12 5.11
C ALA A 63 -34.90 -24.96 4.13
N GLU A 64 -34.71 -24.78 2.82
CA GLU A 64 -35.40 -25.56 1.78
C GLU A 64 -35.08 -27.06 1.89
N ALA A 65 -33.81 -27.41 2.08
CA ALA A 65 -33.39 -28.79 2.28
C ALA A 65 -34.02 -29.42 3.53
N GLY A 66 -34.08 -28.67 4.64
CA GLY A 66 -34.74 -29.11 5.87
C GLY A 66 -36.24 -29.32 5.69
N GLN A 67 -36.91 -28.40 5.00
CA GLN A 67 -38.34 -28.52 4.65
C GLN A 67 -38.59 -29.77 3.81
N VAL A 68 -37.81 -29.97 2.74
CA VAL A 68 -37.95 -31.14 1.85
C VAL A 68 -37.74 -32.43 2.62
N ALA A 69 -36.73 -32.50 3.49
CA ALA A 69 -36.47 -33.69 4.30
C ALA A 69 -37.69 -34.02 5.20
N VAL A 70 -38.26 -33.03 5.89
CA VAL A 70 -39.48 -33.21 6.70
C VAL A 70 -40.66 -33.68 5.86
N LEU A 71 -40.85 -33.11 4.67
CA LEU A 71 -41.95 -33.47 3.77
C LEU A 71 -41.84 -34.91 3.23
N LEU A 72 -40.61 -35.41 3.02
CA LEU A 72 -40.37 -36.73 2.46
C LEU A 72 -40.33 -37.84 3.51
N THR A 73 -39.71 -37.59 4.66
CA THR A 73 -39.49 -38.63 5.68
C THR A 73 -40.51 -38.57 6.81
N GLY A 74 -41.10 -37.40 7.05
CA GLY A 74 -41.89 -37.15 8.26
C GLY A 74 -41.07 -37.06 9.55
N ASP A 75 -39.75 -37.24 9.48
CA ASP A 75 -38.89 -37.22 10.65
C ASP A 75 -38.75 -35.79 11.18
N GLN A 76 -39.18 -35.60 12.43
CA GLN A 76 -39.11 -34.33 13.12
C GLN A 76 -37.67 -33.90 13.44
N SER A 77 -36.69 -34.80 13.38
CA SER A 77 -35.27 -34.45 13.59
C SER A 77 -34.80 -33.35 12.62
N HIS A 78 -35.31 -33.36 11.38
CA HIS A 78 -35.01 -32.38 10.34
C HIS A 78 -35.59 -30.97 10.62
N LEU A 79 -36.59 -30.84 11.50
CA LEU A 79 -37.13 -29.55 11.91
C LEU A 79 -36.08 -28.68 12.60
N THR A 80 -35.12 -29.30 13.29
CA THR A 80 -34.04 -28.57 13.96
C THR A 80 -33.21 -27.76 12.98
N SER A 81 -32.84 -28.36 11.84
CA SER A 81 -32.06 -27.68 10.80
C SER A 81 -32.89 -26.60 10.10
N TYR A 82 -34.17 -26.87 9.84
CA TYR A 82 -35.10 -25.90 9.27
C TYR A 82 -35.25 -24.64 10.14
N TYR A 83 -35.58 -24.81 11.43
CA TYR A 83 -35.78 -23.67 12.33
C TYR A 83 -34.49 -22.90 12.64
N ARG A 84 -33.35 -23.60 12.68
CA ARG A 84 -32.05 -22.93 12.79
C ARG A 84 -31.79 -22.03 11.58
N ALA A 85 -31.96 -22.54 10.37
CA ALA A 85 -31.73 -21.79 9.15
C ALA A 85 -32.65 -20.56 9.03
N THR A 86 -33.94 -20.70 9.33
CA THR A 86 -34.89 -19.56 9.31
C THR A 86 -34.59 -18.51 10.38
N THR A 87 -34.11 -18.93 11.55
CA THR A 87 -33.62 -18.01 12.61
C THR A 87 -32.39 -17.24 12.15
N ASP A 88 -31.42 -17.93 11.54
CA ASP A 88 -30.17 -17.34 11.04
C ASP A 88 -30.42 -16.35 9.90
N ILE A 89 -31.36 -16.64 9.00
CA ILE A 89 -31.83 -15.69 7.96
C ILE A 89 -32.31 -14.39 8.62
N GLY A 90 -33.16 -14.49 9.64
CA GLY A 90 -33.70 -13.32 10.34
C GLY A 90 -32.62 -12.49 11.04
N LEU A 91 -31.62 -13.14 11.64
CA LEU A 91 -30.47 -12.47 12.26
C LEU A 91 -29.58 -11.79 11.21
N THR A 92 -29.30 -12.47 10.10
CA THR A 92 -28.45 -11.96 9.02
C THR A 92 -29.10 -10.77 8.33
N LEU A 93 -30.41 -10.81 8.05
CA LEU A 93 -31.17 -9.67 7.50
C LEU A 93 -31.17 -8.45 8.43
N ARG A 94 -31.22 -8.66 9.75
CA ARG A 94 -31.09 -7.57 10.73
C ARG A 94 -29.69 -6.95 10.68
N SER A 95 -28.65 -7.78 10.71
CA SER A 95 -27.26 -7.33 10.62
C SER A 95 -27.00 -6.54 9.33
N LEU A 96 -27.43 -7.07 8.18
CA LEU A 96 -27.33 -6.37 6.89
C LEU A 96 -27.98 -4.99 6.89
N SER A 97 -29.09 -4.82 7.60
CA SER A 97 -29.79 -3.51 7.66
C SER A 97 -28.96 -2.43 8.36
N PHE A 98 -28.12 -2.81 9.32
CA PHE A 98 -27.20 -1.89 9.97
C PHE A 98 -25.98 -1.63 9.11
N LEU A 99 -25.45 -2.67 8.44
CA LEU A 99 -24.27 -2.55 7.59
C LEU A 99 -24.51 -1.63 6.38
N VAL A 100 -25.67 -1.71 5.73
CA VAL A 100 -25.95 -0.93 4.51
C VAL A 100 -26.72 0.37 4.78
N ALA A 101 -26.77 0.85 6.02
CA ALA A 101 -27.57 2.00 6.41
C ALA A 101 -27.14 3.31 5.72
N ASP A 102 -25.87 3.39 5.30
CA ASP A 102 -25.27 4.51 4.58
C ASP A 102 -25.56 4.49 3.06
N ASN A 103 -26.10 3.39 2.54
CA ASN A 103 -26.39 3.20 1.13
C ASN A 103 -27.91 3.02 0.89
N PRO A 104 -28.62 4.08 0.44
CA PRO A 104 -30.08 4.03 0.25
C PRO A 104 -30.54 2.92 -0.70
N VAL A 105 -29.78 2.64 -1.76
CA VAL A 105 -30.12 1.60 -2.75
C VAL A 105 -30.00 0.21 -2.14
N GLN A 106 -28.93 -0.06 -1.40
CA GLN A 106 -28.77 -1.34 -0.70
C GLN A 106 -29.77 -1.49 0.43
N SER A 107 -30.05 -0.42 1.20
CA SER A 107 -31.07 -0.43 2.24
C SER A 107 -32.45 -0.81 1.69
N GLN A 108 -32.84 -0.26 0.52
CA GLN A 108 -34.08 -0.64 -0.16
C GLN A 108 -34.09 -2.13 -0.55
N ARG A 109 -32.97 -2.66 -1.07
CA ARG A 109 -32.84 -4.09 -1.40
C ARG A 109 -32.94 -4.99 -0.16
N ILE A 110 -32.35 -4.60 0.97
CA ILE A 110 -32.50 -5.35 2.22
C ILE A 110 -33.96 -5.34 2.71
N VAL A 111 -34.69 -4.24 2.53
CA VAL A 111 -36.13 -4.18 2.82
C VAL A 111 -36.92 -5.13 1.90
N GLN A 112 -36.59 -5.17 0.61
CA GLN A 112 -37.20 -6.11 -0.34
C GLN A 112 -36.90 -7.56 0.03
N LEU A 113 -35.63 -7.89 0.33
CA LEU A 113 -35.23 -9.23 0.80
C LEU A 113 -35.99 -9.63 2.06
N LYS A 114 -36.15 -8.73 3.03
CA LYS A 114 -36.95 -9.01 4.24
C LYS A 114 -38.38 -9.38 3.93
N ALA A 115 -39.01 -8.73 2.95
CA ALA A 115 -40.37 -9.04 2.54
C ALA A 115 -40.43 -10.42 1.86
N LEU A 116 -39.53 -10.68 0.90
CA LEU A 116 -39.46 -11.93 0.15
C LEU A 116 -39.14 -13.13 1.05
N PHE A 117 -38.15 -13.02 1.93
CA PHE A 117 -37.83 -14.08 2.89
C PHE A 117 -38.97 -14.34 3.87
N ARG A 118 -39.70 -13.31 4.30
CA ARG A 118 -40.88 -13.50 5.17
C ARG A 118 -41.98 -14.28 4.48
N GLU A 119 -42.21 -13.99 3.21
CA GLU A 119 -43.17 -14.72 2.38
C GLU A 119 -42.75 -16.17 2.18
N LYS A 120 -41.48 -16.39 1.79
CA LYS A 120 -40.90 -17.73 1.64
C LYS A 120 -40.97 -18.56 2.92
N ILE A 121 -40.61 -17.99 4.07
CA ILE A 121 -40.66 -18.69 5.35
C ILE A 121 -42.11 -19.03 5.72
N ARG A 122 -43.07 -18.12 5.49
CA ARG A 122 -44.49 -18.39 5.73
C ARG A 122 -45.01 -19.54 4.87
N GLU A 123 -44.61 -19.58 3.60
CA GLU A 123 -44.94 -20.66 2.67
C GLU A 123 -44.40 -22.02 3.18
N MET A 124 -43.12 -22.07 3.56
CA MET A 124 -42.49 -23.27 4.07
C MET A 124 -43.11 -23.73 5.40
N ASP A 125 -43.31 -22.80 6.34
CA ASP A 125 -43.95 -23.07 7.63
C ASP A 125 -45.33 -23.70 7.47
N GLY A 126 -46.13 -23.22 6.52
CA GLY A 126 -47.43 -23.80 6.22
C GLY A 126 -47.33 -25.30 5.91
N THR A 127 -46.40 -25.68 5.04
CA THR A 127 -46.19 -27.10 4.68
C THR A 127 -45.64 -27.93 5.84
N VAL A 128 -44.70 -27.36 6.61
CA VAL A 128 -44.10 -28.02 7.78
C VAL A 128 -45.14 -28.28 8.86
N GLN A 129 -46.04 -27.32 9.14
CA GLN A 129 -47.11 -27.52 10.12
C GLN A 129 -48.11 -28.59 9.67
N THR A 130 -48.41 -28.68 8.37
CA THR A 130 -49.29 -29.74 7.82
C THR A 130 -48.71 -31.13 8.04
N VAL A 131 -47.38 -31.31 7.89
CA VAL A 131 -46.72 -32.56 8.27
C VAL A 131 -46.84 -32.84 9.77
N ARG A 132 -46.68 -31.82 10.62
CA ARG A 132 -46.74 -31.97 12.09
C ARG A 132 -48.11 -32.39 12.61
N ILE A 133 -49.20 -32.05 11.92
CA ILE A 133 -50.56 -32.51 12.26
C ILE A 133 -50.91 -33.87 11.64
N GLY A 134 -49.95 -34.53 10.97
CA GLY A 134 -50.08 -35.87 10.42
C GLY A 134 -50.50 -35.96 8.95
N ASP A 135 -50.72 -34.84 8.27
CA ASP A 135 -51.15 -34.81 6.86
C ASP A 135 -49.97 -34.60 5.89
N GLN A 136 -49.12 -35.62 5.77
CA GLN A 136 -47.99 -35.58 4.84
C GLN A 136 -48.42 -35.40 3.39
N GLY A 137 -49.50 -36.09 2.98
CA GLY A 137 -50.01 -36.03 1.60
C GLY A 137 -50.50 -34.63 1.23
N GLY A 138 -51.24 -33.96 2.12
CA GLY A 138 -51.66 -32.57 1.95
C GLY A 138 -50.49 -31.59 1.97
N ALA A 139 -49.47 -31.83 2.80
CA ALA A 139 -48.27 -31.01 2.84
C ALA A 139 -47.48 -31.07 1.51
N LEU A 140 -47.28 -32.27 0.96
CA LEU A 140 -46.66 -32.50 -0.35
C LEU A 140 -47.47 -31.85 -1.48
N ALA A 141 -48.81 -31.98 -1.44
CA ALA A 141 -49.69 -31.33 -2.42
C ALA A 141 -49.61 -29.80 -2.35
N ALA A 142 -49.53 -29.22 -1.14
CA ALA A 142 -49.33 -27.79 -0.93
C ALA A 142 -47.97 -27.32 -1.45
N ALA A 143 -46.88 -28.02 -1.12
CA ALA A 143 -45.54 -27.70 -1.62
C ALA A 143 -45.47 -27.72 -3.16
N ARG A 144 -46.10 -28.71 -3.81
CA ARG A 144 -46.20 -28.76 -5.28
C ARG A 144 -46.97 -27.58 -5.87
N ARG A 145 -48.07 -27.16 -5.23
CA ARG A 145 -48.83 -25.98 -5.67
C ARG A 145 -47.99 -24.72 -5.56
N ASN A 146 -47.29 -24.53 -4.46
CA ASN A 146 -46.45 -23.34 -4.26
C ASN A 146 -45.33 -23.27 -5.31
N ALA A 147 -44.68 -24.40 -5.59
CA ALA A 147 -43.66 -24.49 -6.64
C ALA A 147 -44.22 -24.16 -8.04
N ALA A 148 -45.50 -24.44 -8.30
CA ALA A 148 -46.15 -24.18 -9.60
C ALA A 148 -46.70 -22.75 -9.74
N GLN A 149 -47.09 -22.09 -8.65
CA GLN A 149 -47.82 -20.81 -8.71
C GLN A 149 -46.92 -19.59 -8.94
N ALA A 150 -45.71 -19.61 -8.39
CA ALA A 150 -44.56 -18.76 -8.71
C ALA A 150 -43.52 -19.03 -7.62
N SER A 151 -42.31 -19.43 -8.01
CA SER A 151 -41.24 -19.67 -7.04
C SER A 151 -40.86 -18.35 -6.34
N THR A 152 -41.11 -18.26 -5.04
CA THR A 152 -40.63 -17.17 -4.17
C THR A 152 -39.10 -17.15 -4.06
N THR A 153 -38.43 -18.25 -4.42
CA THR A 153 -36.98 -18.38 -4.42
C THR A 153 -36.31 -17.56 -5.52
N ALA A 154 -36.90 -17.49 -6.72
CA ALA A 154 -36.29 -16.79 -7.86
C ALA A 154 -36.16 -15.25 -7.63
N PRO A 155 -37.19 -14.53 -7.14
CA PRO A 155 -37.04 -13.13 -6.76
C PRO A 155 -36.01 -12.89 -5.65
N ILE A 156 -35.87 -13.82 -4.69
CA ILE A 156 -34.85 -13.72 -3.64
C ILE A 156 -33.45 -13.79 -4.26
N GLN A 157 -33.22 -14.78 -5.13
CA GLN A 157 -31.94 -14.93 -5.84
C GLN A 157 -31.62 -13.71 -6.70
N GLU A 158 -32.60 -13.17 -7.43
CA GLU A 158 -32.40 -11.97 -8.25
C GLU A 158 -31.95 -10.76 -7.42
N VAL A 159 -32.60 -10.51 -6.28
CA VAL A 159 -32.23 -9.38 -5.40
C VAL A 159 -30.89 -9.64 -4.70
N LEU A 160 -30.58 -10.87 -4.29
CA LEU A 160 -29.28 -11.24 -3.73
C LEU A 160 -28.16 -11.02 -4.74
N GLU A 161 -28.33 -11.48 -5.99
CA GLU A 161 -27.36 -11.26 -7.06
C GLU A 161 -27.21 -9.77 -7.40
N ALA A 162 -28.30 -9.01 -7.45
CA ALA A 162 -28.24 -7.57 -7.67
C ALA A 162 -27.45 -6.87 -6.57
N ALA A 163 -27.70 -7.23 -5.29
CA ALA A 163 -26.97 -6.71 -4.13
C ALA A 163 -25.48 -7.08 -4.19
N ALA A 164 -25.16 -8.34 -4.50
CA ALA A 164 -23.80 -8.85 -4.60
C ALA A 164 -23.02 -8.20 -5.75
N ARG A 165 -23.67 -7.99 -6.92
CA ARG A 165 -23.08 -7.27 -8.06
C ARG A 165 -22.70 -5.84 -7.69
N THR A 166 -23.56 -5.13 -6.96
CA THR A 166 -23.27 -3.77 -6.50
C THR A 166 -22.07 -3.73 -5.55
N GLU A 167 -21.99 -4.66 -4.59
CA GLU A 167 -20.82 -4.76 -3.71
C GLU A 167 -19.54 -5.12 -4.49
N ALA A 168 -19.62 -6.02 -5.46
CA ALA A 168 -18.48 -6.38 -6.29
C ALA A 168 -17.94 -5.18 -7.11
N MET A 169 -18.84 -4.36 -7.66
CA MET A 169 -18.46 -3.14 -8.37
C MET A 169 -17.80 -2.12 -7.43
N LEU A 170 -18.39 -1.88 -6.25
CA LEU A 170 -17.83 -0.99 -5.24
C LEU A 170 -16.45 -1.46 -4.76
N HIS A 171 -16.30 -2.76 -4.53
CA HIS A 171 -15.04 -3.38 -4.17
C HIS A 171 -13.97 -3.14 -5.25
N GLN A 172 -14.30 -3.35 -6.52
CA GLN A 172 -13.37 -3.14 -7.63
C GLN A 172 -12.95 -1.67 -7.74
N GLU A 173 -13.88 -0.73 -7.58
CA GLU A 173 -13.58 0.70 -7.63
C GLU A 173 -12.65 1.12 -6.48
N ARG A 174 -12.95 0.66 -5.26
CA ARG A 174 -12.15 0.90 -4.05
C ARG A 174 -10.77 0.24 -4.16
N GLY A 175 -10.70 -0.98 -4.66
CA GLY A 175 -9.47 -1.72 -4.93
C GLY A 175 -8.58 -1.02 -5.96
N ALA A 176 -9.15 -0.49 -7.04
CA ALA A 176 -8.39 0.27 -8.04
C ALA A 176 -7.83 1.58 -7.46
N LYS A 177 -8.58 2.26 -6.58
CA LYS A 177 -8.10 3.46 -5.85
C LYS A 177 -6.95 3.13 -4.90
N LEU A 178 -7.02 2.00 -4.21
CA LEU A 178 -5.94 1.48 -3.36
C LEU A 178 -4.68 1.15 -4.16
N GLN A 179 -4.81 0.41 -5.27
CA GLN A 179 -3.68 0.04 -6.12
C GLN A 179 -2.98 1.25 -6.75
N ARG A 180 -3.75 2.24 -7.24
CA ARG A 180 -3.17 3.50 -7.74
C ARG A 180 -2.42 4.26 -6.65
N SER A 181 -2.96 4.26 -5.42
CA SER A 181 -2.32 4.89 -4.27
C SER A 181 -1.04 4.14 -3.87
N ALA A 182 -1.02 2.80 -3.94
CA ALA A 182 0.15 1.98 -3.67
C ALA A 182 1.24 2.17 -4.74
N ALA A 183 0.89 2.11 -6.03
CA ALA A 183 1.84 2.36 -7.12
C ALA A 183 2.46 3.77 -7.06
N ARG A 184 1.66 4.77 -6.66
CA ARG A 184 2.18 6.14 -6.41
C ARG A 184 3.17 6.18 -5.25
N ARG A 185 3.00 5.37 -4.19
CA ARG A 185 4.00 5.26 -3.12
C ARG A 185 5.29 4.63 -3.60
N ASP A 186 5.20 3.52 -4.32
CA ASP A 186 6.38 2.79 -4.77
C ASP A 186 7.23 3.62 -5.74
N THR A 187 6.58 4.34 -6.66
CA THR A 187 7.26 5.27 -7.57
C THR A 187 7.92 6.44 -6.85
N VAL A 188 7.25 7.04 -5.85
CA VAL A 188 7.85 8.10 -5.01
C VAL A 188 9.03 7.56 -4.20
N ALA A 189 8.92 6.35 -3.64
CA ALA A 189 9.99 5.71 -2.88
C ALA A 189 11.23 5.43 -3.76
N LEU A 190 11.03 4.90 -4.97
CA LEU A 190 12.12 4.65 -5.93
C LEU A 190 12.80 5.95 -6.38
N GLY A 191 12.01 6.98 -6.71
CA GLY A 191 12.54 8.30 -7.04
C GLY A 191 13.36 8.88 -5.89
N MET A 192 12.90 8.70 -4.65
CA MET A 192 13.64 9.15 -3.47
C MET A 192 14.95 8.40 -3.27
N ILE A 193 14.96 7.07 -3.37
CA ILE A 193 16.18 6.26 -3.30
C ILE A 193 17.20 6.75 -4.33
N LEU A 194 16.75 7.05 -5.55
CA LEU A 194 17.61 7.60 -6.60
C LEU A 194 18.18 8.97 -6.22
N THR A 195 17.34 9.89 -5.71
CA THR A 195 17.83 11.23 -5.28
C THR A 195 18.84 11.15 -4.14
N LEU A 196 18.60 10.29 -3.13
CA LEU A 196 19.53 10.07 -2.03
C LEU A 196 20.84 9.45 -2.51
N ALA A 197 20.78 8.50 -3.44
CA ALA A 197 21.97 7.91 -4.06
C ALA A 197 22.79 8.97 -4.81
N LEU A 198 22.13 9.85 -5.59
CA LEU A 198 22.81 10.95 -6.29
C LEU A 198 23.44 11.96 -5.32
N LEU A 199 22.77 12.31 -4.22
CA LEU A 199 23.34 13.17 -3.19
C LEU A 199 24.55 12.53 -2.50
N MET A 200 24.49 11.23 -2.19
CA MET A 200 25.60 10.45 -1.64
C MET A 200 26.81 10.42 -2.58
N VAL A 201 26.57 10.18 -3.88
CA VAL A 201 27.63 10.22 -4.90
C VAL A 201 28.22 11.63 -5.01
N GLY A 202 27.38 12.67 -5.03
CA GLY A 202 27.81 14.06 -5.07
C GLY A 202 28.68 14.43 -3.87
N LEU A 203 28.28 14.02 -2.66
CA LEU A 203 29.05 14.22 -1.44
C LEU A 203 30.38 13.47 -1.50
N PHE A 204 30.39 12.21 -1.95
CA PHE A 204 31.61 11.42 -2.11
C PHE A 204 32.60 12.06 -3.07
N VAL A 205 32.12 12.57 -4.22
CA VAL A 205 32.95 13.30 -5.19
C VAL A 205 33.47 14.61 -4.58
N ALA A 206 32.64 15.36 -3.88
CA ALA A 206 33.03 16.61 -3.22
C ALA A 206 34.12 16.37 -2.15
N VAL A 207 33.97 15.34 -1.32
CA VAL A 207 34.96 14.92 -0.31
C VAL A 207 36.28 14.49 -0.97
N LYS A 208 36.22 13.65 -2.02
CA LYS A 208 37.40 13.25 -2.78
C LYS A 208 38.12 14.46 -3.37
N ARG A 209 37.38 15.40 -3.95
CA ARG A 209 37.94 16.60 -4.57
C ARG A 209 38.56 17.54 -3.53
N ALA A 210 37.91 17.72 -2.38
CA ALA A 210 38.46 18.48 -1.26
C ALA A 210 39.80 17.90 -0.78
N ARG A 211 39.89 16.58 -0.58
CA ARG A 211 41.14 15.88 -0.24
C ARG A 211 42.22 15.99 -1.31
N SER A 212 41.84 16.06 -2.59
CA SER A 212 42.82 16.28 -3.68
C SER A 212 43.43 17.67 -3.64
N TYR A 213 42.70 18.69 -3.18
CA TYR A 213 43.26 20.05 -3.04
C TYR A 213 44.26 20.18 -1.90
N GLU A 214 44.15 19.37 -0.84
CA GLU A 214 45.12 19.34 0.27
C GLU A 214 46.52 18.83 -0.16
N ARG A 215 46.65 18.20 -1.33
CA ARG A 215 47.96 17.76 -1.87
C ARG A 215 48.73 18.84 -2.61
N LEU A 216 48.16 20.03 -2.80
CA LEU A 216 48.85 21.12 -3.49
C LEU A 216 49.78 21.85 -2.52
N ILE A 217 51.07 21.79 -2.82
CA ILE A 217 52.09 22.58 -2.16
C ILE A 217 51.96 24.03 -2.64
N LYS A 218 51.88 24.99 -1.73
CA LYS A 218 51.88 26.41 -2.10
C LYS A 218 53.32 26.87 -2.32
N VAL A 219 53.56 27.50 -3.47
CA VAL A 219 54.85 28.09 -3.83
C VAL A 219 54.68 29.61 -3.91
N CYS A 220 55.58 30.36 -3.30
CA CYS A 220 55.68 31.79 -3.51
C CYS A 220 56.40 32.05 -4.84
N ALA A 221 55.69 32.63 -5.81
CA ALA A 221 56.23 32.88 -7.15
C ALA A 221 57.40 33.88 -7.17
N TRP A 222 57.48 34.78 -6.19
CA TRP A 222 58.51 35.82 -6.13
C TRP A 222 59.79 35.36 -5.43
N SER A 223 59.67 34.70 -4.28
CA SER A 223 60.81 34.26 -3.48
C SER A 223 61.27 32.83 -3.77
N LYS A 224 60.55 32.09 -4.64
CA LYS A 224 60.76 30.65 -4.89
C LYS A 224 60.84 29.83 -3.60
N THR A 225 60.04 30.19 -2.59
CA THR A 225 59.89 29.44 -1.34
C THR A 225 58.62 28.60 -1.36
N VAL A 226 58.63 27.52 -0.61
CA VAL A 226 57.54 26.55 -0.46
C VAL A 226 56.98 26.65 0.95
N GLU A 227 55.66 26.69 1.09
CA GLU A 227 55.01 26.58 2.41
C GLU A 227 54.97 25.11 2.83
N HIS A 228 55.67 24.77 3.91
CA HIS A 228 55.71 23.43 4.48
C HIS A 228 55.54 23.52 6.00
N GLU A 229 54.55 22.81 6.55
CA GLU A 229 54.24 22.78 7.99
C GLU A 229 54.01 24.17 8.63
N GLY A 230 53.55 25.15 7.84
CA GLY A 230 53.30 26.52 8.30
C GLY A 230 54.51 27.47 8.21
N GLU A 231 55.67 26.97 7.76
CA GLU A 231 56.88 27.77 7.50
C GLU A 231 57.14 27.91 6.00
N TRP A 232 57.73 29.03 5.59
CA TRP A 232 58.20 29.24 4.21
C TRP A 232 59.68 28.87 4.11
N ILE A 233 59.98 27.75 3.46
CA ILE A 233 61.34 27.22 3.30
C ILE A 233 61.76 27.23 1.82
N SER A 234 63.06 27.20 1.53
CA SER A 234 63.55 27.10 0.15
C SER A 234 63.23 25.73 -0.46
N TYR A 235 63.32 25.60 -1.79
CA TYR A 235 63.15 24.32 -2.48
C TYR A 235 64.12 23.24 -1.99
N ASP A 236 65.38 23.59 -1.77
CA ASP A 236 66.40 22.62 -1.34
C ASP A 236 66.11 22.08 0.06
N GLU A 237 65.72 22.97 0.98
CA GLU A 237 65.34 22.60 2.33
C GLU A 237 64.06 21.77 2.35
N TYR A 238 63.10 22.11 1.47
CA TYR A 238 61.90 21.32 1.27
C TYR A 238 62.23 19.90 0.76
N LEU A 239 63.11 19.76 -0.23
CA LEU A 239 63.52 18.45 -0.76
C LEU A 239 64.28 17.62 0.28
N ARG A 240 65.13 18.24 1.11
CA ARG A 240 65.80 17.59 2.23
C ARG A 240 64.80 17.11 3.29
N ARG A 241 63.93 17.97 3.81
CA ARG A 241 62.99 17.61 4.87
C ARG A 241 61.96 16.57 4.40
N ARG A 242 61.43 16.73 3.19
CA ARG A 242 60.33 15.89 2.69
C ARG A 242 60.78 14.56 2.10
N PHE A 243 61.90 14.55 1.39
CA PHE A 243 62.36 13.39 0.60
C PHE A 243 63.74 12.86 1.04
N ASN A 244 64.40 13.51 2.01
CA ASN A 244 65.73 13.16 2.51
C ASN A 244 66.81 13.11 1.40
N VAL A 245 66.71 14.01 0.42
CA VAL A 245 67.67 14.11 -0.70
C VAL A 245 68.58 15.32 -0.51
N SER A 246 69.88 15.15 -0.77
CA SER A 246 70.84 16.26 -0.82
C SER A 246 70.93 16.81 -2.25
N VAL A 247 70.78 18.12 -2.41
CA VAL A 247 70.89 18.81 -3.71
C VAL A 247 72.29 19.40 -3.87
N SER A 248 72.96 19.12 -4.99
CA SER A 248 74.13 19.83 -5.46
C SER A 248 73.76 20.74 -6.63
N HIS A 249 74.40 21.89 -6.74
CA HIS A 249 74.14 22.85 -7.81
C HIS A 249 75.12 22.61 -8.97
N GLY A 250 74.60 22.57 -10.19
CA GLY A 250 75.37 22.49 -11.42
C GLY A 250 74.79 23.43 -12.47
N ILE A 251 75.56 23.74 -13.51
CA ILE A 251 75.12 24.57 -14.64
C ILE A 251 74.56 23.63 -15.70
N SER A 252 73.35 23.89 -16.21
CA SER A 252 72.80 23.10 -17.31
C SER A 252 73.56 23.38 -18.61
N PRO A 253 73.67 22.42 -19.55
CA PRO A 253 74.34 22.64 -20.83
C PRO A 253 73.81 23.87 -21.59
N GLU A 254 72.50 24.11 -21.56
CA GLU A 254 71.86 25.30 -22.16
C GLU A 254 72.27 26.62 -21.48
N ALA A 255 72.47 26.60 -20.16
CA ALA A 255 72.94 27.77 -19.43
C ALA A 255 74.44 27.98 -19.65
N MET A 256 75.19 26.90 -19.87
CA MET A 256 76.62 26.94 -20.21
C MET A 256 76.83 27.54 -21.60
N GLU A 257 76.07 27.09 -22.60
CA GLU A 257 76.12 27.60 -23.98
C GLU A 257 75.77 29.09 -24.07
N LYS A 258 74.80 29.57 -23.27
CA LYS A 258 74.47 31.00 -23.17
C LYS A 258 75.55 31.86 -22.51
N LEU A 259 76.37 31.27 -21.62
CA LEU A 259 77.52 31.96 -21.04
C LEU A 259 78.65 32.01 -22.08
N GLU A 260 78.84 30.95 -22.86
CA GLU A 260 79.81 30.90 -23.95
C GLU A 260 79.45 31.81 -25.13
N GLU A 261 78.16 32.09 -25.39
CA GLU A 261 77.72 33.09 -26.37
C GLU A 261 77.87 34.55 -25.90
N GLN A 262 78.13 34.78 -24.60
CA GLN A 262 78.27 36.11 -24.00
C GLN A 262 79.72 36.55 -23.77
N ASP A 263 80.67 35.63 -23.88
CA ASP A 263 82.13 35.89 -23.86
C ASP A 263 82.69 36.04 -25.28
#